data_AF-A0A6G3RII0-F1
#
_entry.id   AF-A0A6G3RII0-F1
#
_cell.length_a   1.000
_cell.length_b   1.000
_cell.length_c   1.000
_cell.angle_alpha   90.00
_cell.angle_beta   90.00
_cell.angle_gamma   90.00
#
_symmetry.space_group_name_H-M   'P 1'
#
loop_
_entity.id
_entity.type
_entity.pdbx_description
1 polymer ?
#
loop_
_entity_poly.entity_id
_entity_poly.type
_entity_poly.pdbx_seq_one_letter_code
_entity_poly.pdbx_strand_id
1 'polypeptide(L)' 'MELTLLGTGAPGGLPLPDCPCAACATALGPAARAATALLVD' A
#
# COMPACT_ATOMS: atom_id res chain seq x y z
N MET A 1 15.46 19.56 -0.70
CA MET A 1 14.92 18.27 -1.17
C MET A 1 13.83 17.88 -0.21
N GLU A 2 12.60 17.83 -0.70
CA GLU A 2 11.41 17.39 0.04
C GLU A 2 11.03 15.98 -0.43
N LEU A 3 10.46 15.17 0.47
CA LEU A 3 10.05 13.80 0.18
C LEU A 3 8.63 13.55 0.66
N THR A 4 7.76 13.20 -0.27
CA THR A 4 6.39 12.77 0.03
C THR A 4 6.27 11.25 -0.18
N LEU A 5 5.81 10.54 0.87
CA LEU A 5 5.50 9.11 0.81
C LEU A 5 4.14 8.90 0.14
N LEU A 6 4.14 8.39 -1.09
CA LEU A 6 2.90 8.06 -1.82
C LEU A 6 2.41 6.64 -1.52
N GLY A 7 3.32 5.74 -1.16
CA GLY A 7 2.99 4.34 -0.86
C GLY A 7 4.11 3.62 -0.14
N THR A 8 3.76 2.56 0.59
CA THR A 8 4.68 1.77 1.44
C THR A 8 4.44 0.26 1.37
N GLY A 9 3.59 -0.19 0.46
CA GLY A 9 3.24 -1.60 0.27
C GLY A 9 4.24 -2.35 -0.60
N ALA A 10 4.07 -3.66 -0.62
CA ALA A 10 4.72 -4.57 -1.56
C ALA A 10 4.35 -4.21 -3.03
N PRO A 11 5.01 -4.78 -4.05
CA PRO A 11 4.74 -4.44 -5.45
C PRO A 11 3.27 -4.59 -5.88
N GLY A 12 2.56 -5.58 -5.33
CA GLY A 12 1.12 -5.77 -5.59
C GLY A 12 0.20 -4.91 -4.71
N GLY A 13 0.76 -4.07 -3.84
CA GLY A 13 0.01 -3.37 -2.80
C GLY A 13 -0.62 -4.31 -1.78
N LEU A 14 -1.56 -3.77 -0.99
CA LEU A 14 -2.49 -4.51 -0.16
C LEU A 14 -3.86 -3.81 -0.21
N PRO A 15 -4.97 -4.56 -0.31
CA PRO A 15 -5.05 -6.03 -0.34
C PRO A 15 -4.63 -6.62 -1.69
N LEU A 16 -4.17 -7.87 -1.68
CA LEU A 16 -4.02 -8.64 -2.92
C LEU A 16 -5.40 -9.08 -3.43
N PRO A 17 -5.65 -9.06 -4.75
CA PRO A 17 -6.85 -9.64 -5.34
C PRO A 17 -7.04 -11.09 -4.90
N ASP A 18 -8.28 -11.44 -4.52
CA ASP A 18 -8.71 -12.80 -4.13
C ASP A 18 -7.93 -13.44 -2.95
N CYS A 19 -7.14 -12.67 -2.20
CA CYS A 19 -6.40 -13.19 -1.05
C CYS A 19 -7.27 -13.21 0.22
N PRO A 20 -7.54 -14.37 0.82
CA PRO A 20 -8.41 -14.48 1.99
C PRO A 20 -7.67 -14.28 3.32
N CYS A 21 -6.38 -13.89 3.30
CA CYS A 21 -5.60 -13.82 4.53
C CYS A 21 -6.05 -12.66 5.42
N ALA A 22 -5.86 -12.80 6.75
CA ALA A 22 -6.28 -11.80 7.73
C ALA A 22 -5.69 -10.41 7.46
N ALA A 23 -4.46 -10.33 6.93
CA ALA A 23 -3.83 -9.06 6.56
C ALA A 23 -4.57 -8.36 5.41
N CYS A 24 -4.94 -9.08 4.35
CA CYS A 24 -5.72 -8.49 3.25
C CYS A 24 -7.15 -8.14 3.68
N ALA A 25 -7.77 -8.97 4.53
CA ALA A 25 -9.11 -8.70 5.05
C ALA A 25 -9.19 -7.43 5.90
N THR A 26 -8.09 -7.06 6.57
CA THR A 26 -8.02 -5.85 7.42
C THR A 26 -7.45 -4.62 6.71
N ALA A 27 -6.73 -4.80 5.61
CA ALA A 27 -6.10 -3.73 4.84
C ALA A 27 -7.07 -3.06 3.83
N LEU A 28 -8.27 -2.67 4.28
CA LEU A 28 -9.29 -2.02 3.45
C LEU A 28 -9.41 -0.52 3.76
N GLY A 29 -9.92 0.25 2.81
CA GLY A 29 -10.12 1.69 2.98
C GLY A 29 -8.81 2.41 3.36
N PRO A 30 -8.77 3.20 4.44
CA PRO A 30 -7.54 3.89 4.87
C PRO A 30 -6.38 2.97 5.25
N ALA A 31 -6.64 1.67 5.50
CA ALA A 31 -5.60 0.70 5.81
C ALA A 31 -5.00 0.04 4.55
N ALA A 32 -5.56 0.30 3.36
CA ALA A 32 -4.99 -0.16 2.10
C ALA A 32 -3.60 0.47 1.87
N ARG A 33 -2.70 -0.27 1.22
CA ARG A 33 -1.33 0.18 0.94
C ARG A 33 -1.04 0.09 -0.54
N ALA A 34 -0.83 1.23 -1.17
CA ALA A 34 -0.26 1.28 -2.51
C ALA A 34 1.17 0.72 -2.52
N ALA A 35 1.65 0.30 -3.70
CA ALA A 35 3.04 -0.07 -3.88
C ALA A 35 3.99 1.05 -3.45
N THR A 36 5.21 0.69 -3.05
CA THR A 36 6.19 1.67 -2.57
C THR A 36 6.53 2.70 -3.64
N ALA A 37 6.32 3.98 -3.33
CA ALA A 37 6.61 5.10 -4.21
C ALA A 37 6.87 6.38 -3.41
N LEU A 38 7.76 7.23 -3.94
CA LEU A 38 8.14 8.53 -3.38
C LEU A 38 7.98 9.62 -4.45
N LEU A 39 7.47 10.78 -4.04
CA LEU A 39 7.61 12.02 -4.80
C LEU A 39 8.76 12.83 -4.19
N VAL A 40 9.64 13.35 -5.06
CA VAL A 40 10.78 14.18 -4.67
C VAL A 40 10.63 15.52 -5.38
N ASP A 41 10.64 16.60 -4.61
CA ASP A 41 10.66 18.00 -5.10
C ASP A 41 12.05 18.64 -4.89
#